data_AF-A0A239SG58-F1
#
_entry.id   AF-A0A239SG58-F1
#
_cell.length_a   1.000
_cell.length_b   1.000
_cell.length_c   1.000
_cell.angle_alpha   90.00
_cell.angle_beta   90.00
_cell.angle_gamma   90.00
#
_symmetry.space_group_name_H-M   'P 1'
#
loop_
_entity.id
_entity.type
_entity.pdbx_description
1 polymer ?
#
loop_
_entity_poly.entity_id
_entity_poly.type
_entity_poly.pdbx_seq_one_letter_code
_entity_poly.pdbx_strand_id
1 'polypeptide(L)'
;MPIQTPIPAREQTRHAGAVAASTVAVVLCAALLAGCSSGPTMGAYGAPSAAALMQAQQNDEEKAKLAKPDTRELYLSMIRQVQDQGSYFASLAHIEQFRMQFGAAPDVDILRADALRETGQPDAAEQAYRQLLGSTEAAAAWHGLGLVAAQRKDYAVATQALREAVTRAPTQAFYLSDLGFALLRNGEPAAARVPLAQAAELQPDSKKVLSNLAVYLLVTGDRSRADAMMTNAKMSPSTREAIDKLAADIRAQTKARKQAADAAAARAAAQAAAAIAPQAAPALASATASTESAASARVSASSEGPVVVRLPQASAPDGGQNKGPSKPSQVASASDAKLARAGDGPRSDMPTSMLDRFAHSQ
;
A
#
# COMPACT_ATOMS: atom_id res chain seq x y z
N MET A 1 -48.60 -51.45 -53.74
CA MET A 1 -49.53 -52.52 -54.20
C MET A 1 -48.72 -53.50 -55.04
N PRO A 2 -48.93 -54.82 -54.98
CA PRO A 2 -50.17 -55.47 -54.52
C PRO A 2 -49.99 -56.78 -53.67
N ILE A 3 -51.12 -57.25 -53.09
CA ILE A 3 -51.56 -58.65 -52.75
C ILE A 3 -50.73 -59.44 -51.70
N GLN A 4 -51.16 -59.79 -50.47
CA GLN A 4 -52.40 -60.34 -49.87
C GLN A 4 -52.51 -61.89 -49.89
N THR A 5 -52.17 -62.51 -48.74
CA THR A 5 -52.75 -63.74 -48.10
C THR A 5 -52.54 -65.12 -48.74
N PRO A 6 -52.79 -66.29 -48.07
CA PRO A 6 -53.39 -66.54 -46.74
C PRO A 6 -52.71 -67.62 -45.83
N ILE A 7 -53.28 -67.74 -44.63
CA ILE A 7 -53.12 -68.73 -43.53
C ILE A 7 -53.76 -70.10 -43.92
N PRO A 8 -53.40 -71.26 -43.31
CA PRO A 8 -54.22 -71.89 -42.24
C PRO A 8 -53.39 -72.51 -41.08
N ALA A 9 -53.76 -72.30 -39.81
CA ALA A 9 -54.60 -73.16 -38.94
C ALA A 9 -53.95 -74.51 -38.55
N ARG A 10 -53.42 -74.62 -37.32
CA ARG A 10 -54.04 -75.20 -36.11
C ARG A 10 -54.18 -76.73 -36.17
N GLU A 11 -53.39 -77.44 -35.37
CA GLU A 11 -53.87 -78.67 -34.72
C GLU A 11 -53.23 -78.85 -33.34
N GLN A 12 -54.11 -79.07 -32.36
CA GLN A 12 -53.80 -79.42 -30.99
C GLN A 12 -53.51 -80.91 -30.93
N THR A 13 -52.73 -81.38 -29.95
CA THR A 13 -53.15 -82.49 -29.09
C THR A 13 -52.27 -82.61 -27.85
N ARG A 14 -52.95 -82.93 -26.75
CA ARG A 14 -52.45 -83.08 -25.37
C ARG A 14 -52.01 -84.52 -25.12
N HIS A 15 -51.14 -84.72 -24.11
CA HIS A 15 -51.34 -85.52 -22.89
C HIS A 15 -49.99 -86.03 -22.34
N ALA A 16 -49.66 -85.68 -21.08
CA ALA A 16 -49.67 -86.55 -19.88
C ALA A 16 -48.63 -87.70 -19.99
N GLY A 17 -47.73 -88.00 -19.06
CA GLY A 17 -47.50 -87.68 -17.66
C GLY A 17 -46.51 -88.75 -17.12
N ALA A 18 -46.10 -88.62 -15.85
CA ALA A 18 -45.37 -89.61 -15.03
C ALA A 18 -43.86 -89.81 -15.37
N VAL A 19 -42.91 -89.31 -14.57
CA VAL A 19 -42.45 -89.70 -13.22
C VAL A 19 -41.30 -90.71 -13.24
N ALA A 20 -40.16 -90.21 -12.74
CA ALA A 20 -39.08 -90.85 -11.98
C ALA A 20 -38.41 -92.13 -12.50
N ALA A 21 -37.10 -92.01 -12.81
CA ALA A 21 -36.02 -92.63 -12.03
C ALA A 21 -34.71 -92.68 -12.84
N SER A 22 -33.78 -91.77 -12.55
CA SER A 22 -32.34 -92.08 -12.52
C SER A 22 -31.58 -90.90 -11.96
N THR A 23 -31.56 -90.90 -10.63
CA THR A 23 -30.62 -90.23 -9.76
C THR A 23 -29.17 -90.61 -10.09
N VAL A 24 -28.25 -89.68 -9.77
CA VAL A 24 -26.88 -89.90 -9.25
C VAL A 24 -25.70 -89.33 -10.07
N ALA A 25 -25.81 -89.01 -11.36
CA ALA A 25 -24.60 -88.65 -12.13
C ALA A 25 -24.33 -87.14 -12.42
N VAL A 26 -25.14 -86.18 -11.94
CA VAL A 26 -25.01 -84.76 -12.39
C VAL A 26 -24.71 -83.75 -11.26
N VAL A 27 -24.80 -84.13 -9.99
CA VAL A 27 -24.62 -83.14 -8.89
C VAL A 27 -23.15 -82.90 -8.49
N LEU A 28 -22.18 -83.65 -9.02
CA LEU A 28 -20.76 -83.41 -8.72
C LEU A 28 -20.00 -82.55 -9.75
N CYS A 29 -20.64 -82.13 -10.86
CA CYS A 29 -20.01 -81.27 -11.87
C CYS A 29 -20.52 -79.81 -11.87
N ALA A 30 -21.45 -79.45 -10.98
CA ALA A 30 -22.02 -78.10 -10.88
C ALA A 30 -21.51 -77.28 -9.67
N ALA A 31 -20.38 -77.69 -9.06
CA ALA A 31 -19.79 -77.00 -7.90
C ALA A 31 -18.31 -76.56 -8.12
N LEU A 32 -17.84 -76.51 -9.37
CA LEU A 32 -16.50 -76.00 -9.73
C LEU A 32 -16.52 -74.89 -10.79
N LEU A 33 -17.66 -74.22 -10.98
CA LEU A 33 -17.78 -73.02 -11.85
C LEU A 33 -18.34 -71.79 -11.10
N ALA A 34 -18.34 -71.80 -9.77
CA ALA A 34 -18.66 -70.64 -8.95
C ALA A 34 -17.51 -70.36 -7.98
N GLY A 35 -16.41 -69.83 -8.51
CA GLY A 35 -15.25 -69.48 -7.70
C GLY A 35 -14.03 -69.17 -8.55
N CYS A 36 -13.99 -67.96 -9.12
CA CYS A 36 -12.80 -67.14 -9.39
C CYS A 36 -13.14 -65.99 -10.36
N SER A 37 -13.69 -64.90 -9.83
CA SER A 37 -13.43 -63.54 -10.35
C SER A 37 -13.46 -62.49 -9.25
N SER A 38 -12.93 -62.83 -8.07
CA SER A 38 -12.47 -61.84 -7.08
C SER A 38 -10.97 -61.64 -7.27
N GLY A 39 -10.58 -61.02 -8.38
CA GLY A 39 -9.30 -60.35 -8.45
C GLY A 39 -9.44 -58.96 -7.81
N PRO A 40 -8.46 -58.47 -7.03
CA PRO A 40 -8.47 -57.07 -6.65
C PRO A 40 -8.26 -56.28 -7.94
N THR A 41 -9.33 -55.65 -8.43
CA THR A 41 -9.22 -54.67 -9.50
C THR A 41 -8.39 -53.50 -8.95
N MET A 42 -7.11 -53.54 -9.30
CA MET A 42 -6.24 -52.38 -9.46
C MET A 42 -7.08 -51.18 -9.88
N GLY A 43 -7.03 -50.12 -9.07
CA GLY A 43 -7.85 -48.93 -9.14
C GLY A 43 -8.03 -48.43 -10.57
N ALA A 44 -9.21 -48.70 -11.12
CA ALA A 44 -9.71 -47.95 -12.25
C ALA A 44 -9.95 -46.52 -11.73
N TYR A 45 -9.12 -45.59 -12.20
CA TYR A 45 -9.42 -44.16 -12.18
C TYR A 45 -10.65 -43.93 -13.07
N GLY A 46 -11.82 -44.36 -12.62
CA GLY A 46 -13.09 -43.99 -13.21
C GLY A 46 -13.31 -42.54 -12.86
N ALA A 47 -13.11 -41.65 -13.85
CA ALA A 47 -13.60 -40.28 -13.73
C ALA A 47 -15.06 -40.35 -13.25
N PRO A 48 -15.43 -39.62 -12.19
CA PRO A 48 -16.80 -39.65 -11.70
C PRO A 48 -17.74 -39.35 -12.86
N SER A 49 -18.82 -40.12 -12.96
CA SER A 49 -19.79 -39.91 -14.04
C SER A 49 -20.27 -38.46 -14.00
N ALA A 50 -20.61 -37.90 -15.17
CA ALA A 50 -21.09 -36.52 -15.24
C ALA A 50 -22.28 -36.28 -14.28
N ALA A 51 -23.11 -37.31 -14.05
CA ALA A 51 -24.19 -37.28 -13.07
C ALA A 51 -23.68 -37.18 -11.61
N ALA A 52 -22.63 -37.91 -11.25
CA ALA A 52 -22.04 -37.85 -9.91
C ALA A 52 -21.37 -36.49 -9.64
N LEU A 53 -20.73 -35.88 -10.64
CA LEU A 53 -20.18 -34.53 -10.54
C LEU A 53 -21.28 -33.47 -10.41
N MET A 54 -22.34 -33.55 -11.22
CA MET A 54 -23.49 -32.64 -11.10
C MET A 54 -24.17 -32.76 -9.74
N GLN A 55 -24.32 -33.96 -9.20
CA GLN A 55 -24.94 -34.15 -7.90
C GLN A 55 -24.05 -33.71 -6.74
N ALA A 56 -22.72 -33.89 -6.85
CA ALA A 56 -21.78 -33.30 -5.90
C ALA A 56 -21.85 -31.77 -5.92
N GLN A 57 -21.88 -31.16 -7.11
CA GLN A 57 -22.06 -29.71 -7.26
C GLN A 57 -23.39 -29.21 -6.70
N GLN A 58 -24.49 -29.92 -6.91
CA GLN A 58 -25.80 -29.57 -6.35
C GLN A 58 -25.80 -29.69 -4.82
N ASN A 59 -25.22 -30.74 -4.26
CA ASN A 59 -25.10 -30.92 -2.82
C ASN A 59 -24.20 -29.87 -2.18
N ASP A 60 -23.13 -29.46 -2.87
CA ASP A 60 -22.22 -28.40 -2.41
C ASP A 60 -22.88 -27.01 -2.52
N GLU A 61 -23.64 -26.74 -3.59
CA GLU A 61 -24.48 -25.54 -3.70
C GLU A 61 -25.58 -25.50 -2.64
N GLU A 62 -26.24 -26.61 -2.36
CA GLU A 62 -27.28 -26.70 -1.34
C GLU A 62 -26.70 -26.50 0.05
N LYS A 63 -25.52 -27.08 0.33
CA LYS A 63 -24.76 -26.79 1.55
C LYS A 63 -24.29 -25.34 1.62
N ALA A 64 -23.88 -24.73 0.51
CA ALA A 64 -23.49 -23.32 0.47
C ALA A 64 -24.71 -22.39 0.67
N LYS A 65 -25.89 -22.78 0.19
CA LYS A 65 -27.17 -22.09 0.43
C LYS A 65 -27.67 -22.27 1.87
N LEU A 66 -27.35 -23.40 2.52
CA LEU A 66 -27.65 -23.66 3.93
C LEU A 66 -26.60 -23.11 4.91
N ALA A 67 -25.39 -22.81 4.44
CA ALA A 67 -24.38 -22.17 5.27
C ALA A 67 -24.89 -20.78 5.64
N LYS A 68 -25.24 -20.59 6.91
CA LYS A 68 -25.57 -19.27 7.43
C LYS A 68 -24.39 -18.36 7.13
N PRO A 69 -24.57 -17.21 6.45
CA PRO A 69 -23.51 -16.24 6.32
C PRO A 69 -22.93 -15.99 7.70
N ASP A 70 -21.61 -16.07 7.84
CA ASP A 70 -20.98 -15.71 9.10
C ASP A 70 -21.45 -14.29 9.42
N THR A 71 -22.28 -14.18 10.46
CA THR A 71 -22.96 -12.95 10.80
C THR A 71 -21.91 -11.87 11.09
N ARG A 72 -20.74 -12.26 11.64
CA ARG A 72 -19.62 -11.37 11.86
C ARG A 72 -19.10 -10.76 10.56
N GLU A 73 -18.82 -11.58 9.55
CA GLU A 73 -18.33 -11.13 8.25
C GLU A 73 -19.36 -10.25 7.53
N LEU A 74 -20.65 -10.57 7.65
CA LEU A 74 -21.72 -9.72 7.12
C LEU A 74 -21.74 -8.33 7.77
N TYR A 75 -21.58 -8.23 9.09
CA TYR A 75 -21.47 -6.93 9.76
C TYR A 75 -20.20 -6.18 9.32
N LEU A 76 -19.08 -6.87 9.20
CA LEU A 76 -17.82 -6.28 8.75
C LEU A 76 -17.92 -5.74 7.31
N SER A 77 -18.52 -6.50 6.39
CA SER A 77 -18.74 -6.05 5.01
C SER A 77 -19.66 -4.83 4.95
N MET A 78 -20.69 -4.79 5.81
CA MET A 78 -21.57 -3.63 5.91
C MET A 78 -20.83 -2.39 6.41
N ILE A 79 -20.00 -2.52 7.45
CA ILE A 79 -19.18 -1.41 7.97
C ILE A 79 -18.29 -0.84 6.85
N ARG A 80 -17.60 -1.71 6.11
CA ARG A 80 -16.74 -1.29 4.98
C ARG A 80 -17.53 -0.61 3.88
N GLN A 81 -18.64 -1.21 3.45
CA GLN A 81 -19.50 -0.64 2.42
C GLN A 81 -20.01 0.76 2.80
N VAL A 82 -20.39 0.96 4.06
CA VAL A 82 -20.86 2.27 4.56
C VAL A 82 -19.70 3.29 4.57
N GLN A 83 -18.47 2.87 4.86
CA GLN A 83 -17.29 3.74 4.75
C GLN A 83 -16.90 4.06 3.31
N ASP A 84 -16.98 3.10 2.40
CA ASP A 84 -16.73 3.31 0.96
C ASP A 84 -17.70 4.34 0.37
N GLN A 85 -18.93 4.41 0.90
CA GLN A 85 -19.91 5.44 0.58
C GLN A 85 -19.67 6.79 1.28
N GLY A 86 -18.62 6.89 2.10
CA GLY A 86 -18.29 8.09 2.88
C GLY A 86 -19.20 8.32 4.10
N SER A 87 -20.07 7.38 4.44
CA SER A 87 -21.05 7.51 5.52
C SER A 87 -20.45 7.17 6.90
N TYR A 88 -19.39 7.87 7.28
CA TYR A 88 -18.59 7.54 8.46
C TYR A 88 -19.34 7.63 9.80
N PHE A 89 -20.32 8.52 9.94
CA PHE A 89 -21.17 8.55 11.15
C PHE A 89 -22.03 7.30 11.29
N ALA A 90 -22.62 6.81 10.19
CA ALA A 90 -23.36 5.55 10.19
C ALA A 90 -22.42 4.36 10.45
N SER A 91 -21.20 4.41 9.89
CA SER A 91 -20.17 3.41 10.16
C SER A 91 -19.86 3.29 11.66
N LEU A 92 -19.71 4.41 12.38
CA LEU A 92 -19.50 4.39 13.84
C LEU A 92 -20.64 3.69 14.60
N ALA A 93 -21.90 3.88 14.18
CA ALA A 93 -23.03 3.19 14.77
C ALA A 93 -23.00 1.67 14.50
N HIS A 94 -22.66 1.26 13.27
CA HIS A 94 -22.51 -0.17 12.93
C HIS A 94 -21.33 -0.82 13.66
N ILE A 95 -20.24 -0.09 13.85
CA ILE A 95 -19.09 -0.52 14.63
C ILE A 95 -19.47 -0.72 16.10
N GLU A 96 -20.26 0.18 16.69
CA GLU A 96 -20.71 0.03 18.07
C GLU A 96 -21.63 -1.20 18.21
N GLN A 97 -22.56 -1.39 17.26
CA GLN A 97 -23.38 -2.59 17.21
C GLN A 97 -22.54 -3.87 17.11
N PHE A 98 -21.51 -3.87 16.25
CA PHE A 98 -20.58 -4.98 16.13
C PHE A 98 -19.89 -5.27 17.47
N ARG A 99 -19.39 -4.24 18.15
CA ARG A 99 -18.69 -4.39 19.44
C ARG A 99 -19.60 -4.92 20.53
N MET A 100 -20.87 -4.50 20.58
CA MET A 100 -21.84 -5.02 21.53
C MET A 100 -22.12 -6.52 21.30
N GLN A 101 -22.11 -6.98 20.05
CA GLN A 101 -22.42 -8.37 19.69
C GLN A 101 -21.21 -9.31 19.74
N PHE A 102 -20.03 -8.82 19.33
CA PHE A 102 -18.84 -9.65 19.09
C PHE A 102 -17.60 -9.21 19.88
N GLY A 103 -17.66 -8.10 20.62
CA GLY A 103 -16.53 -7.54 21.36
C GLY A 103 -15.55 -6.74 20.50
N ALA A 104 -14.43 -6.36 21.12
CA ALA A 104 -13.35 -5.62 20.46
C ALA A 104 -12.57 -6.52 19.49
N ALA A 105 -12.16 -5.96 18.36
CA ALA A 105 -11.42 -6.68 17.33
C ALA A 105 -10.55 -5.72 16.53
N PRO A 106 -9.24 -5.97 16.37
CA PRO A 106 -8.32 -5.02 15.72
C PRO A 106 -8.73 -4.60 14.30
N ASP A 107 -9.25 -5.54 13.52
CA ASP A 107 -9.75 -5.36 12.15
C ASP A 107 -10.99 -4.46 12.05
N VAL A 108 -11.75 -4.32 13.14
CA VAL A 108 -12.89 -3.39 13.25
C VAL A 108 -12.46 -2.09 13.93
N ASP A 109 -11.59 -2.17 14.92
CA ASP A 109 -11.07 -1.01 15.63
C ASP A 109 -10.26 -0.09 14.70
N ILE A 110 -9.59 -0.63 13.68
CA ILE A 110 -8.94 0.19 12.64
C ILE A 110 -9.97 0.99 11.82
N LEU A 111 -11.10 0.37 11.46
CA LEU A 111 -12.19 1.05 10.75
C LEU A 111 -12.83 2.13 11.63
N ARG A 112 -12.91 1.90 12.94
CA ARG A 112 -13.36 2.91 13.90
C ARG A 112 -12.43 4.11 13.93
N ALA A 113 -11.12 3.87 14.00
CA ALA A 113 -10.12 4.93 13.99
C ALA A 113 -10.18 5.75 12.70
N ASP A 114 -10.37 5.09 11.55
CA ASP A 114 -10.60 5.75 10.25
C ASP A 114 -11.87 6.62 10.27
N ALA A 115 -12.99 6.10 10.77
CA ALA A 115 -14.23 6.87 10.87
C ALA A 115 -14.11 8.07 11.82
N LEU A 116 -13.40 7.94 12.95
CA LEU A 116 -13.11 9.07 13.85
C LEU A 116 -12.29 10.16 13.13
N ARG A 117 -11.29 9.76 12.33
CA ARG A 117 -10.45 10.67 11.55
C ARG A 117 -11.25 11.41 10.45
N GLU A 118 -12.18 10.72 9.81
CA GLU A 118 -13.01 11.30 8.74
C GLU A 118 -14.18 12.14 9.27
N THR A 119 -14.64 11.88 10.49
CA THR A 119 -15.68 12.67 11.17
C THR A 119 -15.14 13.88 11.95
N GLY A 120 -13.86 14.24 11.77
CA GLY A 120 -13.27 15.44 12.37
C GLY A 120 -12.91 15.28 13.84
N GLN A 121 -12.65 14.06 14.31
CA GLN A 121 -12.25 13.75 15.69
C GLN A 121 -10.79 13.26 15.74
N PRO A 122 -9.79 14.08 15.35
CA PRO A 122 -8.41 13.64 15.15
C PRO A 122 -7.74 13.15 16.44
N ASP A 123 -8.07 13.72 17.60
CA ASP A 123 -7.50 13.32 18.88
C ASP A 123 -7.98 11.92 19.30
N ALA A 124 -9.28 11.65 19.10
CA ALA A 124 -9.85 10.32 19.36
C ALA A 124 -9.31 9.29 18.37
N ALA A 125 -9.16 9.66 17.09
CA ALA A 125 -8.56 8.81 16.07
C ALA A 125 -7.11 8.45 16.41
N GLU A 126 -6.31 9.43 16.82
CA GLU A 126 -4.91 9.23 17.24
C GLU A 126 -4.80 8.24 18.41
N GLN A 127 -5.66 8.37 19.41
CA GLN A 127 -5.72 7.42 20.53
C GLN A 127 -6.10 6.01 20.07
N ALA A 128 -7.10 5.89 19.19
CA ALA A 128 -7.54 4.61 18.65
C ALA A 128 -6.43 3.94 17.82
N TYR A 129 -5.74 4.67 16.94
CA TYR A 129 -4.61 4.12 16.20
C TYR A 129 -3.45 3.70 17.12
N ARG A 130 -3.14 4.48 18.17
CA ARG A 130 -2.09 4.10 19.14
C ARG A 130 -2.35 2.77 19.82
N GLN A 131 -3.61 2.45 20.12
CA GLN A 131 -3.99 1.16 20.72
C GLN A 131 -3.73 -0.03 19.78
N LEU A 132 -3.65 0.21 18.47
CA LEU A 132 -3.49 -0.83 17.45
C LEU A 132 -2.02 -1.08 17.05
N LEU A 133 -1.06 -0.32 17.58
CA LEU A 133 0.36 -0.43 17.21
C LEU A 133 0.99 -1.77 17.56
N GLY A 134 0.42 -2.50 18.53
CA GLY A 134 0.83 -3.86 18.91
C GLY A 134 0.01 -4.98 18.25
N SER A 135 -0.90 -4.66 17.33
CA SER A 135 -1.84 -5.61 16.73
C SER A 135 -1.44 -6.02 15.30
N THR A 136 -2.25 -6.88 14.67
CA THR A 136 -2.12 -7.21 13.24
C THR A 136 -2.34 -6.01 12.33
N GLU A 137 -3.03 -4.97 12.80
CA GLU A 137 -3.29 -3.73 12.05
C GLU A 137 -2.23 -2.65 12.28
N ALA A 138 -1.07 -2.97 12.87
CA ALA A 138 -0.04 -1.99 13.20
C ALA A 138 0.41 -1.14 12.00
N ALA A 139 0.52 -1.73 10.80
CA ALA A 139 0.89 -0.98 9.59
C ALA A 139 -0.15 0.09 9.23
N ALA A 140 -1.44 -0.29 9.24
CA ALA A 140 -2.55 0.61 8.98
C ALA A 140 -2.68 1.68 10.07
N ALA A 141 -2.44 1.31 11.33
CA ALA A 141 -2.44 2.26 12.44
C ALA A 141 -1.33 3.32 12.32
N TRP A 142 -0.11 2.93 11.95
CA TRP A 142 0.96 3.88 11.66
C TRP A 142 0.63 4.79 10.47
N HIS A 143 0.00 4.25 9.41
CA HIS A 143 -0.47 5.05 8.29
C HIS A 143 -1.52 6.09 8.74
N GLY A 144 -2.51 5.66 9.53
CA GLY A 144 -3.53 6.51 10.12
C GLY A 144 -2.95 7.65 10.98
N LEU A 145 -1.97 7.35 11.83
CA LEU A 145 -1.23 8.37 12.61
C LEU A 145 -0.53 9.39 11.70
N GLY A 146 0.07 8.91 10.60
CA GLY A 146 0.66 9.76 9.58
C GLY A 146 -0.35 10.70 8.93
N LEU A 147 -1.54 10.19 8.61
CA LEU A 147 -2.63 10.99 8.05
C LEU A 147 -3.16 12.02 9.06
N VAL A 148 -3.30 11.67 10.34
CA VAL A 148 -3.70 12.62 11.40
C VAL A 148 -2.67 13.74 11.54
N ALA A 149 -1.37 13.42 11.58
CA ALA A 149 -0.31 14.41 11.63
C ALA A 149 -0.33 15.33 10.39
N ALA A 150 -0.55 14.77 9.20
CA ALA A 150 -0.67 15.54 7.97
C ALA A 150 -1.89 16.47 7.94
N GLN A 151 -3.02 16.09 8.55
CA GLN A 151 -4.18 16.96 8.71
C GLN A 151 -3.88 18.18 9.58
N ARG A 152 -3.02 18.00 10.59
CA ARG A 152 -2.50 19.08 11.42
C ARG A 152 -1.36 19.86 10.74
N LYS A 153 -1.02 19.54 9.48
CA LYS A 153 0.11 20.08 8.71
C LYS A 153 1.48 19.84 9.36
N ASP A 154 1.57 18.90 10.29
CA ASP A 154 2.83 18.45 10.88
C ASP A 154 3.44 17.36 10.00
N TYR A 155 4.05 17.79 8.89
CA TYR A 155 4.63 16.89 7.90
C TYR A 155 5.91 16.19 8.39
N ALA A 156 6.55 16.70 9.44
CA ALA A 156 7.68 16.04 10.08
C ALA A 156 7.23 14.80 10.83
N VAL A 157 6.21 14.92 11.69
CA VAL A 157 5.61 13.77 12.39
C VAL A 157 4.92 12.82 11.40
N ALA A 158 4.23 13.35 10.39
CA ALA A 158 3.60 12.52 9.36
C ALA A 158 4.61 11.62 8.64
N THR A 159 5.78 12.17 8.27
CA THR A 159 6.84 11.42 7.61
C THR A 159 7.36 10.28 8.50
N GLN A 160 7.55 10.53 9.80
CA GLN A 160 8.01 9.49 10.73
C GLN A 160 7.01 8.33 10.83
N ALA A 161 5.72 8.64 11.06
CA ALA A 161 4.68 7.63 11.16
C ALA A 161 4.49 6.85 9.84
N LEU A 162 4.58 7.52 8.68
CA LEU A 162 4.45 6.87 7.37
C LEU A 162 5.65 5.98 7.04
N ARG A 163 6.86 6.32 7.51
CA ARG A 163 8.03 5.41 7.41
C ARG A 163 7.79 4.13 8.22
N GLU A 164 7.21 4.22 9.41
CA GLU A 164 6.85 3.05 10.21
C GLU A 164 5.78 2.18 9.52
N ALA A 165 4.81 2.81 8.85
CA ALA A 165 3.79 2.12 8.06
C ALA A 165 4.40 1.36 6.87
N VAL A 166 5.24 2.03 6.07
CA VAL A 166 5.94 1.43 4.91
C VAL A 166 6.91 0.33 5.35
N THR A 167 7.59 0.49 6.49
CA THR A 167 8.50 -0.54 7.01
C THR A 167 7.75 -1.85 7.31
N ARG A 168 6.50 -1.75 7.78
CA ARG A 168 5.65 -2.92 8.09
C ARG A 168 4.91 -3.48 6.89
N ALA A 169 4.58 -2.63 5.92
CA ALA A 169 3.84 -3.02 4.72
C ALA A 169 4.46 -2.36 3.47
N PRO A 170 5.63 -2.86 3.01
CA PRO A 170 6.42 -2.20 1.97
C PRO A 170 5.81 -2.27 0.56
N THR A 171 4.80 -3.12 0.36
CA THR A 171 4.09 -3.29 -0.92
C THR A 171 2.77 -2.52 -0.99
N GLN A 172 2.43 -1.75 0.06
CA GLN A 172 1.21 -0.93 0.05
C GLN A 172 1.45 0.38 -0.70
N ALA A 173 1.03 0.40 -1.98
CA ALA A 173 1.23 1.54 -2.89
C ALA A 173 0.73 2.87 -2.31
N PHE A 174 -0.42 2.88 -1.63
CA PHE A 174 -0.95 4.10 -1.02
C PHE A 174 -0.09 4.60 0.15
N TYR A 175 0.51 3.71 0.94
CA TYR A 175 1.38 4.12 2.06
C TYR A 175 2.68 4.74 1.54
N LEU A 176 3.25 4.14 0.49
CA LEU A 176 4.40 4.69 -0.24
C LEU A 176 4.08 6.05 -0.88
N SER A 177 2.89 6.17 -1.49
CA SER A 177 2.41 7.39 -2.13
C SER A 177 2.22 8.53 -1.12
N ASP A 178 1.57 8.26 0.01
CA ASP A 178 1.36 9.23 1.07
C ASP A 178 2.67 9.59 1.79
N LEU A 179 3.61 8.64 1.98
CA LEU A 179 4.96 8.94 2.47
C LEU A 179 5.68 9.90 1.52
N GLY A 180 5.65 9.62 0.22
CA GLY A 180 6.23 10.48 -0.81
C GLY A 180 5.64 11.89 -0.77
N PHE A 181 4.32 12.00 -0.66
CA PHE A 181 3.65 13.28 -0.52
C PHE A 181 4.05 14.02 0.76
N ALA A 182 4.07 13.34 1.91
CA ALA A 182 4.49 13.92 3.18
C ALA A 182 5.95 14.44 3.12
N LEU A 183 6.85 13.69 2.46
CA LEU A 183 8.24 14.12 2.24
C LEU A 183 8.32 15.39 1.39
N LEU A 184 7.52 15.52 0.33
CA LEU A 184 7.46 16.75 -0.46
C LEU A 184 7.01 17.94 0.40
N ARG A 185 5.96 17.74 1.21
CA ARG A 185 5.43 18.77 2.12
C ARG A 185 6.37 19.11 3.26
N ASN A 186 7.21 18.17 3.69
CA ASN A 186 8.27 18.42 4.65
C ASN A 186 9.50 19.11 4.03
N GLY A 187 9.50 19.39 2.72
CA GLY A 187 10.63 20.02 2.04
C GLY A 187 11.80 19.07 1.76
N GLU A 188 11.53 17.76 1.70
CA GLU A 188 12.50 16.70 1.39
C GLU A 188 12.22 16.04 0.00
N PRO A 189 12.18 16.81 -1.11
CA PRO A 189 11.79 16.26 -2.41
C PRO A 189 12.73 15.16 -2.91
N ALA A 190 14.02 15.20 -2.54
CA ALA A 190 14.97 14.15 -2.92
C ALA A 190 14.61 12.77 -2.34
N ALA A 191 14.12 12.74 -1.09
CA ALA A 191 13.70 11.50 -0.42
C ALA A 191 12.38 10.94 -0.96
N ALA A 192 11.53 11.80 -1.53
CA ALA A 192 10.23 11.40 -2.08
C ALA A 192 10.32 10.54 -3.35
N ARG A 193 11.45 10.57 -4.06
CA ARG A 193 11.65 9.89 -5.36
C ARG A 193 11.33 8.39 -5.30
N VAL A 194 11.95 7.68 -4.35
CA VAL A 194 11.86 6.21 -4.31
C VAL A 194 10.45 5.75 -3.92
N PRO A 195 9.83 6.24 -2.83
CA PRO A 195 8.46 5.83 -2.48
C PRO A 195 7.44 6.11 -3.59
N LEU A 196 7.51 7.27 -4.25
CA LEU A 196 6.56 7.61 -5.32
C LEU A 196 6.75 6.76 -6.57
N ALA A 197 8.00 6.46 -6.95
CA ALA A 197 8.28 5.56 -8.06
C ALA A 197 7.75 4.15 -7.76
N GLN A 198 8.04 3.61 -6.57
CA GLN A 198 7.54 2.30 -6.15
C GLN A 198 6.01 2.24 -6.12
N ALA A 199 5.36 3.28 -5.58
CA ALA A 199 3.90 3.36 -5.57
C ALA A 199 3.32 3.28 -6.98
N ALA A 200 3.89 4.05 -7.93
CA ALA A 200 3.44 4.08 -9.32
C ALA A 200 3.71 2.77 -10.07
N GLU A 201 4.78 2.05 -9.74
CA GLU A 201 5.05 0.71 -10.30
C GLU A 201 4.10 -0.34 -9.73
N LEU A 202 3.72 -0.23 -8.45
CA LEU A 202 2.77 -1.15 -7.80
C LEU A 202 1.32 -0.91 -8.25
N GLN A 203 0.96 0.33 -8.56
CA GLN A 203 -0.37 0.70 -9.06
C GLN A 203 -0.27 1.68 -10.26
N PRO A 204 0.07 1.18 -11.45
CA PRO A 204 0.29 2.03 -12.63
C PRO A 204 -0.97 2.74 -13.14
N ASP A 205 -2.17 2.22 -12.82
CA ASP A 205 -3.44 2.79 -13.25
C ASP A 205 -4.13 3.67 -12.19
N SER A 206 -3.55 3.75 -10.99
CA SER A 206 -4.12 4.53 -9.89
C SER A 206 -3.89 6.01 -10.12
N LYS A 207 -4.94 6.72 -10.58
CA LYS A 207 -4.89 8.18 -10.79
C LYS A 207 -4.40 8.93 -9.55
N LYS A 208 -4.77 8.47 -8.36
CA LYS A 208 -4.36 9.04 -7.07
C LYS A 208 -2.84 8.93 -6.84
N VAL A 209 -2.27 7.76 -7.09
CA VAL A 209 -0.81 7.55 -7.03
C VAL A 209 -0.09 8.39 -8.08
N LEU A 210 -0.59 8.37 -9.32
CA LEU A 210 -0.03 9.16 -10.41
C LEU A 210 -0.11 10.66 -10.16
N SER A 211 -1.15 11.16 -9.48
CA SER A 211 -1.26 12.56 -9.08
C SER A 211 -0.14 12.98 -8.14
N ASN A 212 0.17 12.18 -7.11
CA ASN A 212 1.28 12.45 -6.20
C ASN A 212 2.64 12.42 -6.94
N LEU A 213 2.82 11.49 -7.88
CA LEU A 213 4.01 11.46 -8.72
C LEU A 213 4.10 12.69 -9.65
N ALA A 214 2.97 13.19 -10.17
CA ALA A 214 2.92 14.39 -11.00
C ALA A 214 3.34 15.62 -10.20
N VAL A 215 2.85 15.74 -8.96
CA VAL A 215 3.27 16.79 -8.01
C VAL A 215 4.78 16.72 -7.79
N TYR A 216 5.36 15.53 -7.55
CA TYR A 216 6.81 15.36 -7.44
C TYR A 216 7.57 15.83 -8.67
N LEU A 217 7.14 15.42 -9.87
CA LEU A 217 7.79 15.81 -11.12
C LEU A 217 7.77 17.34 -11.29
N LEU A 218 6.65 17.99 -11.01
CA LEU A 218 6.56 19.46 -11.07
C LEU A 218 7.40 20.17 -10.00
N VAL A 219 7.44 19.64 -8.77
CA VAL A 219 8.27 20.19 -7.68
C VAL A 219 9.75 20.08 -8.01
N THR A 220 10.17 18.98 -8.66
CA THR A 220 11.55 18.74 -9.08
C THR A 220 11.92 19.37 -10.43
N GLY A 221 10.96 20.01 -11.12
CA GLY A 221 11.19 20.76 -12.35
C GLY A 221 10.98 19.98 -13.65
N ASP A 222 10.56 18.72 -13.59
CA ASP A 222 10.33 17.84 -14.73
C ASP A 222 8.89 17.96 -15.28
N ARG A 223 8.54 19.18 -15.74
CA ARG A 223 7.17 19.49 -16.22
C ARG A 223 6.76 18.65 -17.42
N SER A 224 7.67 18.40 -18.35
CA SER A 224 7.38 17.63 -19.56
C SER A 224 6.93 16.20 -19.22
N ARG A 225 7.62 15.51 -18.29
CA ARG A 225 7.20 14.17 -17.86
C ARG A 225 5.90 14.20 -17.06
N ALA A 226 5.68 15.23 -16.23
CA ALA A 226 4.42 15.40 -15.52
C ALA A 226 3.23 15.51 -16.50
N ASP A 227 3.33 16.38 -17.51
CA ASP A 227 2.27 16.63 -18.49
C ASP A 227 1.98 15.40 -19.36
N ALA A 228 3.02 14.69 -19.80
CA ALA A 228 2.87 13.44 -20.55
C ALA A 228 2.15 12.37 -19.70
N MET A 229 2.55 12.21 -18.44
CA MET A 229 1.95 11.25 -17.52
C MET A 229 0.49 11.59 -17.20
N MET A 230 0.18 12.85 -16.87
CA MET A 230 -1.20 13.29 -16.60
C MET A 230 -2.10 13.13 -17.85
N THR A 231 -1.52 13.30 -19.05
CA THR A 231 -2.21 13.06 -20.32
C THR A 231 -2.50 11.58 -20.54
N ASN A 232 -1.50 10.71 -20.35
CA ASN A 232 -1.68 9.27 -20.47
C ASN A 232 -2.70 8.72 -19.46
N ALA A 233 -2.67 9.24 -18.23
CA ALA A 233 -3.61 8.90 -17.17
C ALA A 233 -5.04 9.47 -17.37
N LYS A 234 -5.27 10.20 -18.46
CA LYS A 234 -6.56 10.84 -18.80
C LYS A 234 -7.09 11.70 -17.63
N MET A 235 -6.20 12.44 -16.97
CA MET A 235 -6.59 13.35 -15.89
C MET A 235 -7.35 14.55 -16.46
N SER A 236 -8.43 14.94 -15.79
CA SER A 236 -9.26 16.09 -16.18
C SER A 236 -8.45 17.39 -16.11
N PRO A 237 -8.83 18.43 -16.88
CA PRO A 237 -8.20 19.75 -16.77
C PRO A 237 -8.18 20.30 -15.34
N SER A 238 -9.29 20.16 -14.61
CA SER A 238 -9.40 20.58 -13.21
C SER A 238 -8.41 19.84 -12.29
N THR A 239 -8.20 18.54 -12.50
CA THR A 239 -7.24 17.76 -11.71
C THR A 239 -5.82 18.24 -11.98
N ARG A 240 -5.47 18.52 -13.25
CA ARG A 240 -4.14 19.01 -13.63
C ARG A 240 -3.86 20.38 -13.03
N GLU A 241 -4.85 21.28 -13.05
CA GLU A 241 -4.75 22.61 -12.43
C GLU A 241 -4.52 22.50 -10.91
N ALA A 242 -5.26 21.62 -10.24
CA ALA A 242 -5.06 21.37 -8.81
C ALA A 242 -3.64 20.85 -8.49
N ILE A 243 -3.12 19.94 -9.32
CA ILE A 243 -1.75 19.42 -9.22
C ILE A 243 -0.71 20.54 -9.43
N ASP A 244 -0.89 21.38 -10.44
CA ASP A 244 -0.01 22.52 -10.73
C ASP A 244 0.03 23.51 -9.56
N LYS A 245 -1.14 23.87 -9.03
CA LYS A 245 -1.28 24.76 -7.87
C LYS A 245 -0.59 24.18 -6.64
N LEU A 246 -0.81 22.89 -6.36
CA LEU A 246 -0.20 22.22 -5.22
C LEU A 246 1.33 22.17 -5.37
N ALA A 247 1.85 21.84 -6.55
CA ALA A 247 3.29 21.83 -6.79
C ALA A 247 3.93 23.24 -6.68
N ALA A 248 3.21 24.29 -7.06
CA ALA A 248 3.66 25.67 -6.88
C ALA A 248 3.71 26.06 -5.39
N ASP A 249 2.67 25.73 -4.62
CA ASP A 249 2.61 25.96 -3.16
C ASP A 249 3.77 25.26 -2.43
N ILE A 250 4.03 23.99 -2.74
CA ILE A 250 5.13 23.22 -2.14
C ILE A 250 6.49 23.85 -2.46
N ARG A 251 6.72 24.27 -3.70
CA ARG A 251 7.97 24.95 -4.09
C ARG A 251 8.14 26.27 -3.35
N ALA A 252 7.07 27.05 -3.20
CA ALA A 252 7.10 28.30 -2.46
C ALA A 252 7.41 28.07 -0.96
N GLN A 253 6.72 27.12 -0.32
CA GLN A 253 6.96 26.75 1.09
C GLN A 253 8.39 26.24 1.30
N THR A 254 8.89 25.36 0.42
CA THR A 254 10.25 24.82 0.51
C THR A 254 11.29 25.92 0.37
N LYS A 255 11.12 26.84 -0.59
CA LYS A 255 12.01 27.99 -0.77
C LYS A 255 11.99 28.91 0.46
N ALA A 256 10.82 29.24 0.97
CA ALA A 256 10.67 30.07 2.17
C ALA A 256 11.33 29.43 3.40
N ARG A 257 11.14 28.12 3.61
CA ARG A 257 11.76 27.36 4.70
C ARG A 257 13.28 27.38 4.61
N LYS A 258 13.83 27.17 3.40
CA LYS A 258 15.28 27.26 3.17
C LYS A 258 15.83 28.65 3.46
N GLN A 259 15.18 29.69 2.93
CA GLN A 259 15.59 31.08 3.18
C GLN A 259 15.55 31.45 4.68
N ALA A 260 14.53 30.98 5.40
CA ALA A 260 14.43 31.18 6.84
C ALA A 260 15.54 30.45 7.61
N ALA A 261 15.88 29.22 7.20
CA ALA A 261 16.99 28.46 7.79
C ALA A 261 18.34 29.13 7.55
N ASP A 262 18.61 29.56 6.31
CA ASP A 262 19.84 30.27 5.93
C ASP A 262 19.97 31.58 6.72
N ALA A 263 18.88 32.35 6.88
CA ALA A 263 18.86 33.57 7.67
C ALA A 263 19.08 33.32 9.17
N ALA A 264 18.50 32.24 9.71
CA ALA A 264 18.72 31.84 11.10
C ALA A 264 20.17 31.43 11.35
N ALA A 265 20.78 30.67 10.44
CA ALA A 265 22.19 30.29 10.51
C ALA A 265 23.11 31.51 10.45
N ALA A 266 22.82 32.47 9.56
CA ALA A 266 23.57 33.73 9.47
C ALA A 266 23.49 34.55 10.76
N ARG A 267 22.29 34.64 11.39
CA ARG A 267 22.12 35.33 12.68
C ARG A 267 22.88 34.63 13.80
N ALA A 268 22.84 33.30 13.87
CA ALA A 268 23.57 32.52 14.87
C ALA A 268 25.10 32.72 14.71
N ALA A 269 25.60 32.71 13.48
CA ALA A 269 27.01 32.98 13.19
C ALA A 269 27.42 34.41 13.60
N ALA A 270 26.58 35.42 13.33
CA ALA A 270 26.83 36.80 13.74
C ALA A 270 26.83 36.98 15.27
N GLN A 271 25.91 36.32 15.99
CA GLN A 271 25.87 36.33 17.45
C GLN A 271 27.10 35.65 18.05
N ALA A 272 27.53 34.51 17.48
CA ALA A 272 28.74 33.84 17.92
C ALA A 272 30.00 34.70 17.68
N ALA A 273 30.09 35.39 16.54
CA ALA A 273 31.19 36.33 16.26
C ALA A 273 31.21 37.51 17.25
N ALA A 274 30.04 38.07 17.57
CA ALA A 274 29.92 39.16 18.54
C ALA A 274 30.29 38.74 19.97
N ALA A 275 30.06 37.48 20.35
CA ALA A 275 30.41 36.96 21.68
C ALA A 275 31.92 36.70 21.85
N ILE A 276 32.67 36.53 20.75
CA ILE A 276 34.12 36.31 20.76
C ILE A 276 34.89 37.63 20.71
N ALA A 277 34.26 38.72 20.24
CA ALA A 277 34.86 40.04 20.24
C ALA A 277 35.16 40.50 21.68
N PRO A 278 36.37 40.99 22.00
CA PRO A 278 36.68 41.45 23.34
C PRO A 278 35.74 42.60 23.69
N GLN A 279 35.07 42.51 24.86
CA GLN A 279 34.29 43.63 25.38
C GLN A 279 35.24 44.82 25.51
N ALA A 280 35.07 45.82 24.64
CA ALA A 280 35.83 47.05 24.74
C ALA A 280 35.55 47.64 26.13
N ALA A 281 36.60 47.69 26.96
CA ALA A 281 36.54 48.27 28.29
C ALA A 281 35.89 49.67 28.20
N PRO A 282 35.00 50.04 29.13
CA PRO A 282 34.34 51.34 29.06
C PRO A 282 35.42 52.41 29.11
N ALA A 283 35.48 53.24 28.06
CA ALA A 283 36.40 54.36 28.01
C ALA A 283 36.07 55.30 29.18
N LEU A 284 36.93 55.30 30.20
CA LEU A 284 36.94 56.30 31.26
C LEU A 284 37.20 57.64 30.60
N ALA A 285 36.15 58.46 30.56
CA ALA A 285 36.23 59.86 30.18
C ALA A 285 37.17 60.58 31.16
N SER A 286 38.34 61.00 30.67
CA SER A 286 39.12 62.07 31.30
C SER A 286 39.10 63.28 30.38
N ALA A 287 38.33 64.28 30.80
CA ALA A 287 38.40 65.62 30.28
C ALA A 287 39.79 66.22 30.54
N THR A 288 40.43 66.75 29.50
CA THR A 288 41.28 67.95 29.61
C THR A 288 41.24 68.70 28.28
N ALA A 289 40.75 69.93 28.35
CA ALA A 289 40.87 70.93 27.32
C ALA A 289 42.34 71.26 27.03
N SER A 290 42.68 71.55 25.77
CA SER A 290 43.69 72.55 25.37
C SER A 290 43.54 72.85 23.88
N THR A 291 43.66 74.14 23.60
CA THR A 291 43.43 74.89 22.36
C THR A 291 44.61 74.82 21.37
N GLU A 292 44.37 75.41 20.18
CA GLU A 292 45.35 75.84 19.16
C GLU A 292 45.92 74.74 18.24
N SER A 293 46.29 74.95 16.98
CA SER A 293 46.15 76.04 15.99
C SER A 293 46.85 75.52 14.72
N ALA A 294 46.42 76.03 13.56
CA ALA A 294 47.17 76.17 12.32
C ALA A 294 47.58 74.94 11.46
N ALA A 295 47.03 74.99 10.24
CA ALA A 295 47.76 75.06 8.96
C ALA A 295 48.15 73.77 8.21
N SER A 296 47.60 73.72 6.98
CA SER A 296 48.21 73.35 5.69
C SER A 296 49.21 72.20 5.63
N ALA A 297 48.89 71.19 4.79
CA ALA A 297 49.59 71.01 3.51
C ALA A 297 48.89 69.97 2.63
N ARG A 298 48.77 70.31 1.34
CA ARG A 298 48.47 69.41 0.21
C ARG A 298 49.66 68.48 -0.07
N VAL A 299 49.38 67.36 -0.75
CA VAL A 299 50.14 66.65 -1.83
C VAL A 299 49.49 65.26 -1.93
N SER A 300 48.66 64.94 -2.92
CA SER A 300 48.95 64.55 -4.33
C SER A 300 49.67 63.20 -4.51
N ALA A 301 49.07 62.38 -5.39
CA ALA A 301 49.66 61.25 -6.15
C ALA A 301 49.98 59.97 -5.36
N SER A 302 49.91 58.74 -5.90
CA SER A 302 49.41 58.20 -7.16
C SER A 302 49.28 56.67 -7.01
N SER A 303 48.46 56.07 -7.88
CA SER A 303 48.47 54.70 -8.43
C SER A 303 49.42 53.63 -7.87
N GLU A 304 48.87 52.45 -7.54
CA GLU A 304 49.31 51.17 -8.13
C GLU A 304 48.26 50.06 -7.94
N GLY A 305 48.11 49.22 -8.97
CA GLY A 305 47.04 48.25 -9.17
C GLY A 305 47.19 46.90 -8.45
N PRO A 306 46.33 45.92 -8.78
CA PRO A 306 46.08 44.74 -7.96
C PRO A 306 47.11 43.63 -8.16
N VAL A 307 47.59 43.05 -7.06
CA VAL A 307 48.46 41.87 -7.06
C VAL A 307 47.62 40.60 -7.27
N VAL A 308 47.81 39.97 -8.43
CA VAL A 308 47.27 38.65 -8.78
C VAL A 308 48.26 37.59 -8.29
N VAL A 309 47.84 36.72 -7.37
CA VAL A 309 48.61 35.50 -7.01
C VAL A 309 47.89 34.28 -7.57
N ARG A 310 48.55 33.59 -8.49
CA ARG A 310 48.12 32.36 -9.15
C ARG A 310 48.72 31.15 -8.42
N LEU A 311 47.87 30.14 -8.20
CA LEU A 311 48.15 28.82 -7.61
C LEU A 311 49.27 28.04 -8.35
N PRO A 312 49.94 27.10 -7.66
CA PRO A 312 50.44 25.88 -8.29
C PRO A 312 49.56 24.66 -7.95
N GLN A 313 49.34 23.85 -8.99
CA GLN A 313 48.72 22.53 -8.94
C GLN A 313 49.64 21.49 -8.28
N ALA A 314 49.06 20.45 -7.68
CA ALA A 314 49.74 19.19 -7.45
C ALA A 314 48.78 18.01 -7.71
N SER A 315 49.34 17.04 -8.42
CA SER A 315 48.72 15.92 -9.12
C SER A 315 48.43 14.70 -8.22
N ALA A 316 47.55 13.83 -8.73
CA ALA A 316 47.24 12.48 -8.22
C ALA A 316 48.41 11.48 -8.37
N PRO A 317 48.32 10.33 -7.68
CA PRO A 317 48.34 9.02 -8.37
C PRO A 317 47.15 8.14 -7.89
N ASP A 318 46.40 7.47 -8.77
CA ASP A 318 46.64 6.23 -9.54
C ASP A 318 46.53 4.91 -8.74
N GLY A 319 45.75 3.98 -9.33
CA GLY A 319 45.94 2.54 -9.21
C GLY A 319 45.20 1.78 -8.09
N GLY A 320 44.13 1.05 -8.43
CA GLY A 320 43.59 0.02 -7.53
C GLY A 320 42.32 -0.69 -8.01
N GLN A 321 42.44 -1.55 -9.02
CA GLN A 321 41.39 -2.45 -9.51
C GLN A 321 40.98 -3.50 -8.44
N ASN A 322 39.68 -3.82 -8.29
CA ASN A 322 39.26 -5.24 -8.24
C ASN A 322 37.74 -5.51 -8.42
N LYS A 323 37.47 -6.34 -9.44
CA LYS A 323 36.45 -7.40 -9.65
C LYS A 323 35.13 -7.41 -8.83
N GLY A 324 34.01 -7.32 -9.57
CA GLY A 324 33.17 -8.48 -9.98
C GLY A 324 32.26 -9.17 -8.93
N PRO A 325 31.03 -9.58 -9.30
CA PRO A 325 29.93 -9.87 -8.37
C PRO A 325 29.92 -11.32 -7.85
N SER A 326 29.29 -11.55 -6.70
CA SER A 326 29.07 -12.90 -6.17
C SER A 326 27.67 -13.06 -5.53
N LYS A 327 26.85 -13.88 -6.18
CA LYS A 327 25.75 -14.71 -5.63
C LYS A 327 25.75 -15.97 -6.52
N PRO A 328 25.13 -17.12 -6.16
CA PRO A 328 24.29 -17.40 -4.99
C PRO A 328 24.64 -18.73 -4.28
N SER A 329 24.01 -19.00 -3.13
CA SER A 329 23.78 -20.37 -2.67
C SER A 329 22.52 -20.46 -1.81
N GLN A 330 21.62 -21.31 -2.27
CA GLN A 330 20.47 -21.86 -1.55
C GLN A 330 20.94 -22.86 -0.48
N VAL A 331 20.15 -23.09 0.58
CA VAL A 331 19.56 -24.38 1.00
C VAL A 331 18.97 -24.20 2.41
N ALA A 332 17.64 -24.34 2.54
CA ALA A 332 16.91 -24.87 3.71
C ALA A 332 15.40 -24.80 3.35
N SER A 333 14.88 -25.86 2.73
CA SER A 333 14.11 -26.96 3.36
C SER A 333 12.66 -26.58 3.62
N ALA A 334 11.80 -27.11 2.74
CA ALA A 334 10.35 -27.09 2.83
C ALA A 334 9.88 -28.12 3.85
N SER A 335 9.14 -27.65 4.85
CA SER A 335 8.06 -28.38 5.53
C SER A 335 7.49 -27.45 6.61
N ASP A 336 6.48 -26.66 6.24
CA ASP A 336 5.31 -26.31 7.07
C ASP A 336 4.46 -25.28 6.32
N ALA A 337 3.88 -25.75 5.22
CA ALA A 337 2.69 -25.15 4.66
C ALA A 337 1.51 -25.64 5.49
N LYS A 338 0.74 -24.71 6.09
CA LYS A 338 -0.74 -24.66 6.09
C LYS A 338 -1.25 -23.75 7.21
N LEU A 339 -1.21 -22.44 6.97
CA LEU A 339 -2.20 -21.48 7.47
C LEU A 339 -2.10 -20.20 6.61
N ALA A 340 -2.50 -20.31 5.34
CA ALA A 340 -2.72 -19.15 4.50
C ALA A 340 -3.95 -18.41 5.05
N ARG A 341 -3.72 -17.25 5.70
CA ARG A 341 -4.78 -16.31 6.05
C ARG A 341 -5.37 -15.76 4.75
N ALA A 342 -6.60 -16.15 4.47
CA ALA A 342 -7.48 -15.39 3.58
C ALA A 342 -7.61 -13.97 4.16
N GLY A 343 -7.21 -12.97 3.38
CA GLY A 343 -7.16 -11.57 3.81
C GLY A 343 -6.66 -10.61 2.73
N ASP A 344 -6.01 -11.11 1.68
CA ASP A 344 -5.64 -10.33 0.50
C ASP A 344 -6.78 -10.31 -0.53
N GLY A 345 -7.87 -9.63 -0.18
CA GLY A 345 -8.73 -9.00 -1.17
C GLY A 345 -8.21 -7.58 -1.43
N PRO A 346 -8.32 -7.02 -2.65
CA PRO A 346 -8.05 -5.61 -2.85
C PRO A 346 -8.99 -4.83 -1.94
N ARG A 347 -8.45 -4.22 -0.88
CA ARG A 347 -9.17 -3.24 -0.06
C ARG A 347 -9.60 -2.13 -1.02
N SER A 348 -10.85 -2.20 -1.47
CA SER A 348 -11.42 -1.28 -2.45
C SER A 348 -11.25 0.13 -1.93
N ASP A 349 -10.49 0.92 -2.69
CA ASP A 349 -10.62 2.37 -2.86
C ASP A 349 -11.24 3.17 -1.70
N MET A 350 -10.70 3.03 -0.50
CA MET A 350 -11.04 3.91 0.61
C MET A 350 -10.45 5.32 0.35
N PRO A 351 -11.23 6.41 0.50
CA PRO A 351 -10.80 7.76 0.20
C PRO A 351 -9.93 8.31 1.34
N THR A 352 -8.65 7.92 1.36
CA THR A 352 -7.73 8.27 2.45
C THR A 352 -6.41 8.90 1.98
N SER A 353 -6.31 9.38 0.73
CA SER A 353 -5.06 10.05 0.31
C SER A 353 -5.02 11.42 0.92
N MET A 354 -3.81 11.89 1.20
CA MET A 354 -3.60 13.30 1.47
C MET A 354 -4.04 14.20 0.30
N LEU A 355 -3.99 13.71 -0.94
CA LEU A 355 -4.36 14.48 -2.14
C LEU A 355 -5.88 14.70 -2.30
N ASP A 356 -6.72 13.75 -1.87
CA ASP A 356 -8.19 13.85 -1.95
C ASP A 356 -8.72 15.03 -1.09
N ARG A 357 -8.05 15.32 0.03
CA ARG A 357 -8.42 16.43 0.93
C ARG A 357 -8.06 17.81 0.40
N PHE A 358 -7.04 17.93 -0.44
CA PHE A 358 -6.70 19.22 -1.08
C PHE A 358 -7.74 19.66 -2.11
N ALA A 359 -8.40 18.70 -2.77
CA ALA A 359 -9.45 19.00 -3.74
C ALA A 359 -10.72 19.60 -3.09
N HIS A 360 -10.95 19.32 -1.80
CA HIS A 360 -12.15 19.76 -1.06
C HIS A 360 -11.90 20.95 -0.13
N SER A 361 -10.66 21.43 0.01
CA SER A 361 -10.30 22.53 0.93
C SER A 361 -10.16 23.89 0.24
N GLN A 362 -10.81 24.08 -0.91
CA GLN A 362 -10.86 25.35 -1.64
C GLN A 362 -12.28 25.81 -1.89
#